data_AF-A0A966DRB6-F1
#
_entry.id   AF-A0A966DRB6-F1
#
_cell.length_a   1.000
_cell.length_b   1.000
_cell.length_c   1.000
_cell.angle_alpha   90.00
_cell.angle_beta   90.00
_cell.angle_gamma   90.00
#
_symmetry.space_group_name_H-M   'P 1'
#
loop_
_entity.id
_entity.type
_entity.pdbx_description
1 polymer ?
#
loop_
_entity_poly.entity_id
_entity_poly.type
_entity_poly.pdbx_seq_one_letter_code
_entity_poly.pdbx_strand_id
1 'polypeptide(L)'
;MSIFDFYNKKHRWKWLLFFTFVAIVSGSVWYTNTIVSKIAREEKKNITLWADAIHRKAELVNYTEKFFIRIQEEERKRVEILALATKRFVEAESNEELTFYSTLIQNNTTIPVIQTNKKREIIGTRNVDFDADTVPVLQGKLLQEFSVYDPVKVDFLGDVNYLYYKESKLYSELRKYLDELVMDFFSETVINSASVPVIITDSLMQHIIAHGNIPLNESNDSAYMQKLLNDMRTQRNPIELELEQSKNYILYKDSLILTQLQFFPVIQLTIIALFILISYLIFSTSRRSEQNQVWAGMAKETAHQLGTPLSSIMAWSELLRIKGETEVATELDKDILRLETIAQRFSKIGSEPTLQEENIIATIYEAIDYLRERTPSRVTYHINIPENQHIIVPLNKPLFEWVIENLCK
;
A
#
# COMPACT_ATOMS: atom_id res chain seq x y z
N MET A 1 -34.53 -38.51 30.89
CA MET A 1 -34.11 -37.57 29.83
C MET A 1 -33.21 -38.35 28.88
N SER A 2 -33.69 -38.61 27.66
CA SER A 2 -33.16 -39.64 26.76
C SER A 2 -31.76 -39.30 26.22
N ILE A 3 -30.91 -40.32 26.05
CA ILE A 3 -29.56 -40.26 25.45
C ILE A 3 -29.57 -39.55 24.08
N PHE A 4 -30.72 -39.53 23.39
CA PHE A 4 -30.93 -38.79 22.14
C PHE A 4 -30.79 -37.26 22.30
N ASP A 5 -31.20 -36.68 23.44
CA ASP A 5 -31.08 -35.24 23.71
C ASP A 5 -29.61 -34.81 23.87
N PHE A 6 -28.75 -35.70 24.38
CA PHE A 6 -27.34 -35.41 24.59
C PHE A 6 -26.56 -35.38 23.26
N TYR A 7 -26.87 -36.31 22.34
CA TYR A 7 -26.24 -36.36 21.02
C TYR A 7 -26.71 -35.20 20.11
N ASN A 8 -28.00 -34.85 20.15
CA ASN A 8 -28.54 -33.74 19.35
C ASN A 8 -28.09 -32.37 19.88
N LYS A 9 -27.91 -32.20 21.21
CA LYS A 9 -27.29 -30.99 21.79
C LYS A 9 -25.86 -30.80 21.29
N LYS A 10 -25.06 -31.88 21.20
CA LYS A 10 -23.65 -31.81 20.78
C LYS A 10 -23.47 -31.33 19.34
N HIS A 11 -24.45 -31.57 18.47
CA HIS A 11 -24.41 -31.09 17.08
C HIS A 11 -24.86 -29.63 16.93
N ARG A 12 -25.88 -29.19 17.69
CA ARG A 12 -26.43 -27.83 17.60
C ARG A 12 -25.45 -26.74 18.03
N TRP A 13 -24.65 -26.99 19.06
CA TRP A 13 -23.63 -26.02 19.51
C TRP A 13 -22.54 -25.76 18.45
N LYS A 14 -22.18 -26.77 17.65
CA LYS A 14 -21.20 -26.60 16.55
C LYS A 14 -21.73 -25.66 15.47
N TRP A 15 -23.01 -25.80 15.11
CA TRP A 15 -23.66 -24.90 14.16
C TRP A 15 -23.77 -23.48 14.71
N LEU A 16 -24.12 -23.33 16.00
CA LEU A 16 -24.15 -22.02 16.64
C LEU A 16 -22.78 -21.34 16.56
N LEU A 17 -21.70 -22.04 16.95
CA LEU A 17 -20.34 -21.52 16.85
C LEU A 17 -19.95 -21.13 15.41
N PHE A 18 -20.28 -21.99 14.44
CA PHE A 18 -20.03 -21.72 13.03
C PHE A 18 -20.74 -20.44 12.54
N PHE A 19 -22.03 -20.30 12.81
CA PHE A 19 -22.78 -19.10 12.40
C PHE A 19 -22.29 -17.84 13.12
N THR A 20 -21.93 -17.94 14.41
CA THR A 20 -21.34 -16.80 15.12
C THR A 20 -20.00 -16.39 14.52
N PHE A 21 -19.15 -17.36 14.16
CA PHE A 21 -17.87 -17.09 13.50
C PHE A 21 -18.06 -16.42 12.14
N VAL A 22 -18.96 -16.96 11.31
CA VAL A 22 -19.28 -16.39 10.00
C VAL A 22 -19.84 -14.97 10.14
N ALA A 23 -20.71 -14.72 11.12
CA ALA A 23 -21.26 -13.38 11.37
C ALA A 23 -20.18 -12.38 11.80
N ILE A 24 -19.24 -12.77 12.67
CA ILE A 24 -18.13 -11.93 13.10
C ILE A 24 -17.20 -11.61 11.91
N VAL A 25 -16.80 -12.62 11.13
CA VAL A 25 -15.91 -12.43 9.97
C VAL A 25 -16.58 -11.55 8.93
N SER A 26 -17.84 -11.83 8.59
CA SER A 26 -18.59 -11.05 7.59
C SER A 26 -18.81 -9.62 8.04
N GLY A 27 -19.19 -9.42 9.32
CA GLY A 27 -19.37 -8.10 9.91
C GLY A 27 -18.06 -7.30 9.95
N SER A 28 -16.95 -7.95 10.28
CA SER A 28 -15.62 -7.32 10.28
C SER A 28 -15.19 -6.90 8.88
N VAL A 29 -15.29 -7.78 7.88
CA VAL A 29 -14.95 -7.46 6.49
C VAL A 29 -15.84 -6.34 5.94
N TRP A 30 -17.15 -6.40 6.22
CA TRP A 30 -18.10 -5.36 5.82
C TRP A 30 -17.76 -4.01 6.46
N TYR A 31 -17.45 -3.99 7.76
CA TYR A 31 -17.09 -2.78 8.48
C TYR A 31 -15.80 -2.16 7.95
N THR A 32 -14.74 -2.96 7.78
CA THR A 32 -13.47 -2.52 7.21
C THR A 32 -13.66 -1.95 5.81
N ASN A 33 -14.35 -2.66 4.92
CA ASN A 33 -14.61 -2.20 3.55
C ASN A 33 -15.40 -0.88 3.53
N THR A 34 -16.34 -0.72 4.47
CA THR A 34 -17.10 0.52 4.64
C THR A 34 -16.18 1.68 5.04
N ILE A 35 -15.27 1.49 5.99
CA ILE A 35 -14.29 2.52 6.40
C ILE A 35 -13.38 2.89 5.24
N VAL A 36 -12.79 1.91 4.55
CA VAL A 36 -11.89 2.15 3.41
C VAL A 36 -12.61 2.97 2.34
N SER A 37 -13.84 2.58 1.99
CA SER A 37 -14.64 3.33 1.02
C SER A 37 -14.99 4.74 1.49
N LYS A 38 -15.18 4.94 2.80
CA LYS A 38 -15.45 6.26 3.39
C LYS A 38 -14.22 7.16 3.29
N ILE A 39 -13.04 6.66 3.65
CA ILE A 39 -11.77 7.38 3.53
C ILE A 39 -11.50 7.73 2.06
N ALA A 40 -11.71 6.81 1.13
CA ALA A 40 -11.55 7.09 -0.30
C ALA A 40 -12.46 8.23 -0.80
N ARG A 41 -13.72 8.25 -0.36
CA ARG A 41 -14.65 9.34 -0.68
C ARG A 41 -14.22 10.66 -0.05
N GLU A 42 -13.69 10.62 1.17
CA GLU A 42 -13.22 11.78 1.92
C GLU A 42 -11.96 12.38 1.31
N GLU A 43 -10.96 11.57 0.94
CA GLU A 43 -9.78 12.02 0.17
C GLU A 43 -10.21 12.67 -1.15
N LYS A 44 -11.10 12.02 -1.91
CA LYS A 44 -11.61 12.61 -3.16
C LYS A 44 -12.29 13.97 -2.93
N LYS A 45 -13.10 14.09 -1.87
CA LYS A 45 -13.74 15.36 -1.51
C LYS A 45 -12.72 16.42 -1.12
N ASN A 46 -11.73 16.07 -0.32
CA ASN A 46 -10.67 16.98 0.12
C ASN A 46 -9.87 17.50 -1.08
N ILE A 47 -9.57 16.63 -2.05
CA ILE A 47 -8.90 17.02 -3.30
C ILE A 47 -9.75 17.99 -4.10
N THR A 48 -11.05 17.73 -4.25
CA THR A 48 -11.93 18.67 -4.96
C THR A 48 -12.03 20.02 -4.26
N LEU A 49 -12.13 20.04 -2.93
CA LEU A 49 -12.16 21.29 -2.16
C LEU A 49 -10.84 22.04 -2.25
N TRP A 50 -9.72 21.31 -2.19
CA TRP A 50 -8.40 21.89 -2.37
C TRP A 50 -8.24 22.45 -3.79
N ALA A 51 -8.64 21.70 -4.82
CA ALA A 51 -8.58 22.16 -6.21
C ALA A 51 -9.48 23.38 -6.45
N ASP A 52 -10.69 23.41 -5.88
CA ASP A 52 -11.58 24.58 -5.92
C ASP A 52 -10.94 25.80 -5.23
N ALA A 53 -10.25 25.58 -4.10
CA ALA A 53 -9.54 26.65 -3.41
C ALA A 53 -8.34 27.17 -4.23
N ILE A 54 -7.60 26.27 -4.89
CA ILE A 54 -6.52 26.61 -5.83
C ILE A 54 -7.08 27.40 -7.02
N HIS A 55 -8.21 26.98 -7.59
CA HIS A 55 -8.88 27.68 -8.69
C HIS A 55 -9.31 29.10 -8.30
N ARG A 56 -10.00 29.25 -7.17
CA ARG A 56 -10.42 30.58 -6.66
C ARG A 56 -9.23 31.51 -6.40
N LYS A 57 -8.12 30.96 -5.90
CA LYS A 57 -6.88 31.74 -5.71
C LYS A 57 -6.26 32.14 -7.05
N ALA A 58 -6.19 31.22 -8.02
CA ALA A 58 -5.69 31.52 -9.36
C ALA A 58 -6.55 32.59 -10.07
N GLU A 59 -7.87 32.53 -9.92
CA GLU A 59 -8.79 33.58 -10.40
C GLU A 59 -8.46 34.94 -9.78
N LEU A 60 -8.17 34.99 -8.47
CA LEU A 60 -7.78 36.22 -7.79
C LEU A 60 -6.46 36.77 -8.33
N VAL A 61 -5.47 35.92 -8.57
CA VAL A 61 -4.18 36.30 -9.18
C VAL A 61 -4.42 36.88 -10.57
N ASN A 62 -5.16 36.15 -11.43
CA ASN A 62 -5.48 36.60 -12.78
C ASN A 62 -6.28 37.92 -12.80
N TYR A 63 -7.24 38.07 -11.89
CA TYR A 63 -8.01 39.31 -11.72
C TYR A 63 -7.10 40.47 -11.36
N THR A 64 -6.17 40.23 -10.43
CA THR A 64 -5.28 41.29 -9.96
C THR A 64 -4.26 41.68 -11.02
N GLU A 65 -3.77 40.72 -11.81
CA GLU A 65 -2.93 41.02 -12.97
C GLU A 65 -3.64 41.93 -13.98
N LYS A 66 -4.89 41.60 -14.33
CA LYS A 66 -5.74 42.43 -15.19
C LYS A 66 -6.04 43.81 -14.57
N PHE A 67 -6.11 43.90 -13.24
CA PHE A 67 -6.26 45.17 -12.55
C PHE A 67 -5.02 46.04 -12.70
N PHE A 68 -3.82 45.49 -12.53
CA PHE A 68 -2.57 46.23 -12.71
C PHE A 68 -2.39 46.74 -14.14
N ILE A 69 -2.68 45.92 -15.16
CA ILE A 69 -2.65 46.37 -16.56
C ILE A 69 -3.56 47.59 -16.75
N ARG A 70 -4.78 47.57 -16.20
CA ARG A 70 -5.69 48.73 -16.27
C ARG A 70 -5.14 49.96 -15.53
N ILE A 71 -4.52 49.78 -14.36
CA ILE A 71 -3.90 50.90 -13.64
C ILE A 71 -2.74 51.49 -14.44
N GLN A 72 -1.89 50.64 -15.02
CA GLN A 72 -0.78 51.05 -15.86
C GLN A 72 -1.26 51.87 -17.07
N GLU A 73 -2.34 51.43 -17.74
CA GLU A 73 -2.98 52.19 -18.81
C GLU A 73 -3.53 53.54 -18.35
N GLU A 74 -4.15 53.60 -17.16
CA GLU A 74 -4.65 54.85 -16.58
C GLU A 74 -3.53 55.81 -16.15
N GLU A 75 -2.43 55.31 -15.57
CA GLU A 75 -1.24 56.11 -15.26
C GLU A 75 -0.63 56.71 -16.53
N ARG A 76 -0.52 55.91 -17.61
CA ARG A 76 -0.07 56.40 -18.90
C ARG A 76 -0.93 57.55 -19.42
N LYS A 77 -2.26 57.44 -19.38
CA LYS A 77 -3.17 58.52 -19.78
C LYS A 77 -2.96 59.79 -18.95
N ARG A 78 -2.73 59.65 -17.64
CA ARG A 78 -2.44 60.80 -16.76
C ARG A 78 -1.14 61.49 -17.14
N VAL A 79 -0.11 60.73 -17.50
CA VAL A 79 1.15 61.30 -17.98
C VAL A 79 0.98 62.01 -19.33
N GLU A 80 0.18 61.46 -20.24
CA GLU A 80 -0.15 62.12 -21.51
C GLU A 80 -0.88 63.46 -21.27
N ILE A 81 -1.85 63.49 -20.36
CA ILE A 81 -2.54 64.73 -19.94
C ILE A 81 -1.55 65.71 -19.30
N LEU A 82 -0.65 65.21 -18.44
CA LEU A 82 0.36 66.03 -17.80
C LEU A 82 1.30 66.67 -18.82
N ALA A 83 1.79 65.88 -19.79
CA ALA A 83 2.64 66.37 -20.88
C ALA A 83 1.91 67.43 -21.72
N LEU A 84 0.62 67.21 -22.01
CA LEU A 84 -0.21 68.18 -22.71
C LEU A 84 -0.41 69.46 -21.89
N ALA A 85 -0.67 69.34 -20.59
CA ALA A 85 -0.81 70.49 -19.68
C ALA A 85 0.51 71.27 -19.58
N THR A 86 1.65 70.59 -19.49
CA THR A 86 2.99 71.22 -19.52
C THR A 86 3.20 71.95 -20.83
N LYS A 87 2.82 71.37 -21.98
CA LYS A 87 2.90 72.05 -23.28
C LYS A 87 2.06 73.33 -23.28
N ARG A 88 0.79 73.22 -22.91
CA ARG A 88 -0.17 74.33 -22.94
C ARG A 88 0.14 75.41 -21.91
N PHE A 89 0.69 75.06 -20.76
CA PHE A 89 1.12 76.03 -19.75
C PHE A 89 2.16 77.01 -20.29
N VAL A 90 3.08 76.56 -21.14
CA VAL A 90 4.10 77.43 -21.74
C VAL A 90 3.54 78.23 -22.93
N GLU A 91 2.52 77.71 -23.62
CA GLU A 91 1.82 78.41 -24.72
C GLU A 91 0.75 79.40 -24.24
N ALA A 92 0.33 79.34 -22.97
CA ALA A 92 -0.81 80.09 -22.46
C ALA A 92 -0.54 81.61 -22.41
N GLU A 93 -1.42 82.39 -23.02
CA GLU A 93 -1.33 83.86 -23.03
C GLU A 93 -2.19 84.50 -21.93
N SER A 94 -3.22 83.79 -21.45
CA SER A 94 -4.14 84.30 -20.43
C SER A 94 -3.82 83.76 -19.03
N ASN A 95 -4.07 84.57 -18.00
CA ASN A 95 -3.80 84.21 -16.61
C ASN A 95 -4.72 83.07 -16.10
N GLU A 96 -5.92 82.94 -16.65
CA GLU A 96 -6.85 81.85 -16.34
C GLU A 96 -6.35 80.50 -16.87
N GLU A 97 -5.84 80.47 -18.10
CA GLU A 97 -5.23 79.27 -18.71
C GLU A 97 -3.97 78.83 -17.95
N LEU A 98 -3.09 79.77 -17.62
CA LEU A 98 -1.91 79.52 -16.79
C LEU A 98 -2.29 78.87 -15.45
N THR A 99 -3.33 79.40 -14.80
CA THR A 99 -3.84 78.84 -13.55
C THR A 99 -4.36 77.43 -13.76
N PHE A 100 -5.19 77.19 -14.79
CA PHE A 100 -5.73 75.86 -15.10
C PHE A 100 -4.64 74.82 -15.35
N TYR A 101 -3.70 75.08 -16.25
CA TYR A 101 -2.64 74.11 -16.55
C TYR A 101 -1.65 73.93 -15.39
N SER A 102 -1.35 75.00 -14.64
CA SER A 102 -0.52 74.91 -13.42
C SER A 102 -1.18 73.98 -12.39
N THR A 103 -2.49 74.09 -12.18
CA THR A 103 -3.20 73.19 -11.26
C THR A 103 -3.17 71.73 -11.72
N LEU A 104 -3.31 71.44 -13.02
CA LEU A 104 -3.18 70.08 -13.56
C LEU A 104 -1.79 69.49 -13.32
N ILE A 105 -0.74 70.28 -13.50
CA ILE A 105 0.65 69.86 -13.25
C ILE A 105 0.89 69.63 -11.77
N GLN A 106 0.42 70.56 -10.92
CA GLN A 106 0.59 70.48 -9.48
C GLN A 106 -0.20 69.31 -8.85
N ASN A 107 -1.35 68.95 -9.41
CA ASN A 107 -2.17 67.83 -8.96
C ASN A 107 -1.54 66.45 -9.25
N ASN A 108 -0.46 66.36 -10.05
CA ASN A 108 0.34 65.14 -10.10
C ASN A 108 1.13 65.00 -8.80
N THR A 109 0.62 64.18 -7.88
CA THR A 109 1.24 63.88 -6.58
C THR A 109 1.88 62.50 -6.52
N THR A 110 1.66 61.64 -7.53
CA THR A 110 2.02 60.22 -7.44
C THR A 110 2.97 59.73 -8.52
N ILE A 111 2.95 60.31 -9.72
CA ILE A 111 3.73 59.81 -10.86
C ILE A 111 5.07 60.55 -10.93
N PRO A 112 6.21 59.85 -10.82
CA PRO A 112 7.54 60.43 -11.00
C PRO A 112 7.74 60.85 -12.45
N VAL A 113 8.08 62.11 -12.68
CA VAL A 113 8.36 62.64 -14.02
C VAL A 113 9.63 63.48 -14.02
N ILE A 114 10.40 63.33 -15.10
CA ILE A 114 11.62 64.11 -15.38
C ILE A 114 11.45 64.76 -16.74
N GLN A 115 11.51 66.09 -16.78
CA GLN A 115 11.53 66.85 -18.00
C GLN A 115 12.98 67.16 -18.39
N THR A 116 13.31 66.91 -19.65
CA THR A 116 14.65 67.17 -20.18
C THR A 116 14.62 67.88 -21.53
N ASN A 117 15.72 68.52 -21.90
CA ASN A 117 15.93 69.06 -23.25
C ASN A 117 16.47 67.97 -24.22
N LYS A 118 16.74 68.34 -25.48
CA LYS A 118 17.30 67.43 -26.51
C LYS A 118 18.63 66.76 -26.09
N LYS A 119 19.40 67.37 -25.18
CA LYS A 119 20.68 66.86 -24.66
C LYS A 119 20.52 66.01 -23.39
N ARG A 120 19.28 65.76 -22.94
CA ARG A 120 18.92 65.07 -21.68
C ARG A 120 19.32 65.83 -20.41
N GLU A 121 19.59 67.13 -20.50
CA GLU A 121 19.77 67.97 -19.32
C GLU A 121 18.41 68.12 -18.62
N ILE A 122 18.38 67.91 -17.31
CA ILE A 122 17.16 67.95 -16.51
C ILE A 122 16.75 69.42 -16.32
N ILE A 123 15.56 69.76 -16.79
CA ILE A 123 14.98 71.11 -16.69
C ILE A 123 13.82 71.18 -15.68
N GLY A 124 13.33 70.03 -15.25
CA GLY A 124 12.29 69.94 -14.22
C GLY A 124 12.09 68.51 -13.75
N THR A 125 11.73 68.36 -12.49
CA THR A 125 11.43 67.05 -11.89
C THR A 125 10.20 67.15 -11.01
N ARG A 126 9.44 66.05 -10.90
CA ARG A 126 8.34 65.96 -9.94
C ARG A 126 8.19 64.54 -9.42
N ASN A 127 7.95 64.41 -8.11
CA ASN A 127 7.78 63.13 -7.41
C ASN A 127 8.94 62.14 -7.61
N VAL A 128 10.17 62.66 -7.74
CA VAL A 128 11.40 61.87 -7.86
C VAL A 128 12.05 61.65 -6.49
N ASP A 129 12.84 60.59 -6.39
CA ASP A 129 13.51 60.10 -5.18
C ASP A 129 14.98 60.58 -5.05
N PHE A 130 15.42 61.47 -5.94
CA PHE A 130 16.76 62.06 -5.94
C PHE A 130 16.70 63.59 -5.93
N ASP A 131 17.81 64.21 -5.53
CA ASP A 131 17.96 65.66 -5.54
C ASP A 131 18.34 66.15 -6.95
N ALA A 132 17.43 66.89 -7.59
CA ALA A 132 17.59 67.40 -8.94
C ALA A 132 18.79 68.37 -9.08
N ASP A 133 19.17 69.06 -7.99
CA ASP A 133 20.31 69.99 -8.01
C ASP A 133 21.65 69.26 -8.11
N THR A 134 21.68 67.99 -7.69
CA THR A 134 22.88 67.13 -7.74
C THR A 134 23.01 66.33 -9.03
N VAL A 135 21.92 66.21 -9.80
CA VAL A 135 21.84 65.39 -11.02
C VAL A 135 21.41 66.27 -12.21
N PRO A 136 22.34 66.96 -12.88
CA PRO A 136 22.00 67.89 -13.95
C PRO A 136 21.60 67.21 -15.27
N VAL A 137 21.93 65.93 -15.45
CA VAL A 137 21.70 65.18 -16.70
C VAL A 137 21.09 63.81 -16.41
N LEU A 138 20.07 63.43 -17.18
CA LEU A 138 19.45 62.12 -17.11
C LEU A 138 20.33 61.06 -17.81
N GLN A 139 21.11 60.31 -17.03
CA GLN A 139 22.08 59.34 -17.53
C GLN A 139 22.22 58.09 -16.64
N GLY A 140 22.92 57.07 -17.14
CA GLY A 140 23.24 55.86 -16.39
C GLY A 140 22.01 55.10 -15.91
N LYS A 141 22.03 54.67 -14.64
CA LYS A 141 20.93 53.93 -14.00
C LYS A 141 19.62 54.72 -13.98
N LEU A 142 19.68 56.03 -13.74
CA LEU A 142 18.49 56.88 -13.69
C LEU A 142 17.78 56.94 -15.04
N LEU A 143 18.54 57.04 -16.14
CA LEU A 143 17.98 56.96 -17.47
C LEU A 143 17.31 55.61 -17.73
N GLN A 144 17.91 54.50 -17.29
CA GLN A 144 17.32 53.17 -17.44
C GLN A 144 15.98 53.06 -16.67
N GLU A 145 15.92 53.56 -15.45
CA GLU A 145 14.70 53.54 -14.62
C GLU A 145 13.55 54.36 -15.23
N PHE A 146 13.86 55.50 -15.85
CA PHE A 146 12.87 56.42 -16.43
C PHE A 146 12.62 56.21 -17.93
N SER A 147 13.29 55.24 -18.55
CA SER A 147 13.09 54.84 -19.96
C SER A 147 12.39 53.48 -20.10
N VAL A 148 11.73 53.00 -19.03
CA VAL A 148 10.85 51.81 -19.09
C VAL A 148 9.71 52.05 -20.08
N TYR A 149 9.22 53.30 -20.16
CA TYR A 149 8.23 53.75 -21.12
C TYR A 149 8.84 54.75 -22.10
N ASP A 150 8.26 54.82 -23.30
CA ASP A 150 8.63 55.83 -24.28
C ASP A 150 8.35 57.23 -23.72
N PRO A 151 9.35 58.14 -23.76
CA PRO A 151 9.17 59.49 -23.23
C PRO A 151 8.19 60.28 -24.09
N VAL A 152 7.34 61.07 -23.43
CA VAL A 152 6.36 61.92 -24.12
C VAL A 152 7.09 63.13 -24.69
N LYS A 153 7.01 63.31 -26.02
CA LYS A 153 7.63 64.43 -26.71
C LYS A 153 6.77 65.68 -26.55
N VAL A 154 7.35 66.75 -26.04
CA VAL A 154 6.72 68.05 -25.87
C VAL A 154 7.46 69.05 -26.77
N ASP A 155 6.89 69.34 -27.93
CA ASP A 155 7.43 70.33 -28.86
C ASP A 155 6.99 71.74 -28.45
N PHE A 156 7.97 72.62 -28.21
CA PHE A 156 7.79 74.00 -27.80
C PHE A 156 8.48 74.94 -28.81
N LEU A 157 7.71 75.59 -29.69
CA LEU A 157 8.20 76.64 -30.60
C LEU A 157 9.51 76.29 -31.35
N GLY A 158 9.77 74.99 -31.65
CA GLY A 158 10.99 74.50 -32.32
C GLY A 158 12.01 73.80 -31.40
N ASP A 159 11.88 73.95 -30.08
CA ASP A 159 12.64 73.23 -29.06
C ASP A 159 11.82 72.07 -28.45
N VAL A 160 12.29 70.86 -28.76
CA VAL A 160 11.68 69.61 -28.31
C VAL A 160 12.23 69.24 -26.94
N ASN A 161 11.34 69.19 -25.96
CA ASN A 161 11.59 68.64 -24.64
C ASN A 161 11.00 67.23 -24.54
N TYR A 162 11.55 66.44 -23.63
CA TYR A 162 11.12 65.06 -23.39
C TYR A 162 10.69 64.91 -21.94
N LEU A 163 9.48 64.39 -21.75
CA LEU A 163 8.97 64.01 -20.44
C LEU A 163 9.19 62.50 -20.26
N TYR A 164 10.19 62.16 -19.46
CA TYR A 164 10.43 60.79 -19.01
C TYR A 164 9.61 60.51 -17.75
N TYR A 165 9.11 59.30 -17.61
CA TYR A 165 8.32 58.90 -16.46
C TYR A 165 8.56 57.43 -16.14
N LYS A 166 8.37 57.08 -14.88
CA LYS A 166 8.32 55.69 -14.41
C LYS A 166 7.02 55.46 -13.68
N GLU A 167 6.77 54.19 -13.36
CA GLU A 167 5.61 53.78 -12.57
C GLU A 167 5.54 54.56 -11.25
N SER A 168 4.32 54.77 -10.73
CA SER A 168 4.19 55.37 -9.40
C SER A 168 4.76 54.46 -8.32
N LYS A 169 5.29 55.06 -7.25
CA LYS A 169 5.80 54.31 -6.10
C LYS A 169 4.73 53.38 -5.52
N LEU A 170 3.48 53.85 -5.46
CA LEU A 170 2.34 53.06 -5.02
C LEU A 170 2.11 51.84 -5.92
N TYR A 171 2.16 52.02 -7.25
CA TYR A 171 2.04 50.93 -8.21
C TYR A 171 3.13 49.89 -8.00
N SER A 172 4.40 50.30 -7.97
CA SER A 172 5.53 49.38 -7.87
C SER A 172 5.57 48.65 -6.50
N GLU A 173 5.24 49.33 -5.40
CA GLU A 173 5.09 48.69 -4.09
C GLU A 173 3.95 47.66 -4.09
N LEU A 174 2.76 48.05 -4.57
CA LEU A 174 1.61 47.15 -4.63
C LEU A 174 1.90 45.93 -5.54
N ARG A 175 2.58 46.14 -6.67
CA ARG A 175 2.99 45.06 -7.58
C ARG A 175 3.92 44.09 -6.88
N LYS A 176 4.94 44.60 -6.18
CA LYS A 176 5.86 43.78 -5.40
C LYS A 176 5.14 42.95 -4.32
N TYR A 177 4.23 43.57 -3.57
CA TYR A 177 3.41 42.84 -2.58
C TYR A 177 2.59 41.72 -3.22
N LEU A 178 2.05 41.94 -4.43
CA LEU A 178 1.33 40.90 -5.16
C LEU A 178 2.24 39.74 -5.56
N ASP A 179 3.39 40.04 -6.15
CA ASP A 179 4.33 39.03 -6.61
C ASP A 179 4.77 38.15 -5.43
N GLU A 180 4.98 38.75 -4.24
CA GLU A 180 5.23 38.02 -2.99
C GLU A 180 4.04 37.13 -2.59
N LEU A 181 2.80 37.63 -2.66
CA LEU A 181 1.59 36.84 -2.37
C LEU A 181 1.38 35.67 -3.35
N VAL A 182 1.75 35.85 -4.63
CA VAL A 182 1.70 34.77 -5.64
C VAL A 182 2.75 33.71 -5.33
N MET A 183 3.96 34.12 -4.94
CA MET A 183 5.00 33.18 -4.52
C MET A 183 4.57 32.39 -3.28
N ASP A 184 3.98 33.06 -2.29
CA ASP A 184 3.42 32.43 -1.09
C ASP A 184 2.28 31.46 -1.42
N PHE A 185 1.50 31.73 -2.47
CA PHE A 185 0.46 30.82 -2.95
C PHE A 185 1.04 29.47 -3.42
N PHE A 186 2.17 29.49 -4.12
CA PHE A 186 2.87 28.27 -4.54
C PHE A 186 3.81 27.69 -3.47
N SER A 187 3.77 28.23 -2.25
CA SER A 187 4.57 27.69 -1.16
C SER A 187 4.22 26.23 -0.87
N GLU A 188 5.25 25.49 -0.46
CA GLU A 188 5.17 24.06 -0.14
C GLU A 188 4.02 23.74 0.82
N THR A 189 3.76 24.62 1.79
CA THR A 189 2.69 24.49 2.79
C THR A 189 1.29 24.45 2.18
N VAL A 190 1.02 25.28 1.17
CA VAL A 190 -0.30 25.36 0.51
C VAL A 190 -0.52 24.13 -0.37
N ILE A 191 0.51 23.68 -1.07
CA ILE A 191 0.41 22.53 -1.98
C ILE A 191 0.34 21.21 -1.18
N ASN A 192 1.09 21.09 -0.08
CA ASN A 192 1.07 19.90 0.79
C ASN A 192 -0.26 19.73 1.56
N SER A 193 -1.10 20.77 1.66
CA SER A 193 -2.40 20.67 2.34
C SER A 193 -3.37 19.69 1.67
N ALA A 194 -3.12 19.31 0.40
CA ALA A 194 -3.92 18.33 -0.33
C ALA A 194 -3.97 16.95 0.33
N SER A 195 -3.01 16.62 1.22
CA SER A 195 -2.89 15.33 1.94
C SER A 195 -2.78 14.10 1.03
N VAL A 196 -2.72 14.30 -0.28
CA VAL A 196 -2.48 13.31 -1.31
C VAL A 196 -1.42 13.82 -2.28
N PRO A 197 -0.66 12.93 -2.95
CA PRO A 197 0.31 13.35 -3.96
C PRO A 197 -0.38 14.12 -5.08
N VAL A 198 0.06 15.35 -5.31
CA VAL A 198 -0.43 16.24 -6.37
C VAL A 198 0.72 16.77 -7.20
N ILE A 199 0.47 16.95 -8.49
CA ILE A 199 1.43 17.52 -9.46
C ILE A 199 0.67 18.56 -10.29
N ILE A 200 1.21 19.77 -10.38
CA ILE A 200 0.75 20.82 -11.29
C ILE A 200 1.65 20.81 -12.52
N THR A 201 1.04 20.77 -13.69
CA THR A 201 1.73 20.65 -14.99
C THR A 201 1.33 21.73 -15.96
N ASP A 202 2.16 21.90 -16.99
CA ASP A 202 1.91 22.77 -18.13
C ASP A 202 0.74 22.28 -19.00
N SER A 203 0.40 23.08 -20.02
CA SER A 203 -0.70 22.78 -20.96
C SER A 203 -0.58 21.44 -21.69
N LEU A 204 0.64 20.91 -21.85
CA LEU A 204 0.89 19.63 -22.52
C LEU A 204 1.00 18.44 -21.55
N MET A 205 0.92 18.69 -20.23
CA MET A 205 1.15 17.69 -19.16
C MET A 205 2.51 16.97 -19.31
N GLN A 206 3.55 17.71 -19.71
CA GLN A 206 4.91 17.19 -19.91
C GLN A 206 5.89 17.76 -18.90
N HIS A 207 5.67 18.99 -18.45
CA HIS A 207 6.55 19.68 -17.52
C HIS A 207 5.87 19.89 -16.18
N ILE A 208 6.60 19.60 -15.09
CA ILE A 208 6.12 19.78 -13.72
C ILE A 208 6.44 21.21 -13.29
N ILE A 209 5.40 21.97 -12.99
CA ILE A 209 5.50 23.34 -12.49
C ILE A 209 5.68 23.32 -10.97
N ALA A 210 4.89 22.48 -10.29
CA ALA A 210 4.94 22.32 -8.85
C ALA A 210 4.42 20.94 -8.43
N HIS A 211 4.78 20.51 -7.23
CA HIS A 211 4.28 19.25 -6.66
C HIS A 211 4.02 19.40 -5.16
N GLY A 212 3.19 18.52 -4.61
CA GLY A 212 2.90 18.49 -3.17
C GLY A 212 2.61 17.10 -2.66
N ASN A 213 2.88 16.90 -1.38
CA ASN A 213 2.78 15.66 -0.64
C ASN A 213 3.52 14.49 -1.32
N ILE A 214 4.70 14.80 -1.86
CA ILE A 214 5.67 13.85 -2.41
C ILE A 214 6.95 13.95 -1.56
N PRO A 215 7.45 12.84 -0.99
CA PRO A 215 8.68 12.82 -0.20
C PRO A 215 9.88 13.43 -0.93
N LEU A 216 10.74 14.19 -0.23
CA LEU A 216 11.85 14.93 -0.82
C LEU A 216 12.89 14.05 -1.57
N ASN A 217 13.08 12.83 -1.06
CA ASN A 217 13.94 11.82 -1.69
C ASN A 217 13.38 11.33 -3.03
N GLU A 218 12.05 11.29 -3.15
CA GLU A 218 11.34 10.88 -4.35
C GLU A 218 11.20 12.04 -5.35
N SER A 219 11.03 13.28 -4.88
CA SER A 219 10.93 14.46 -5.75
C SER A 219 12.24 14.79 -6.48
N ASN A 220 13.38 14.44 -5.90
CA ASN A 220 14.70 14.64 -6.51
C ASN A 220 15.04 13.58 -7.56
N ASP A 221 14.30 12.47 -7.63
CA ASP A 221 14.50 11.42 -8.63
C ASP A 221 13.65 11.71 -9.87
N SER A 222 14.32 12.15 -10.94
CA SER A 222 13.67 12.45 -12.22
C SER A 222 12.97 11.23 -12.84
N ALA A 223 13.51 10.03 -12.69
CA ALA A 223 12.91 8.82 -13.25
C ALA A 223 11.62 8.45 -12.49
N TYR A 224 11.64 8.59 -11.16
CA TYR A 224 10.45 8.41 -10.34
C TYR A 224 9.36 9.42 -10.68
N MET A 225 9.69 10.71 -10.75
CA MET A 225 8.73 11.77 -11.05
C MET A 225 8.09 11.61 -12.43
N GLN A 226 8.86 11.19 -13.44
CA GLN A 226 8.31 10.89 -14.77
C GLN A 226 7.36 9.69 -14.75
N LYS A 227 7.71 8.62 -14.01
CA LYS A 227 6.84 7.47 -13.84
C LYS A 227 5.54 7.87 -13.13
N LEU A 228 5.64 8.63 -12.04
CA LEU A 228 4.50 9.10 -11.27
C LEU A 228 3.58 9.99 -12.11
N LEU A 229 4.15 10.89 -12.92
CA LEU A 229 3.41 11.72 -13.86
C LEU A 229 2.62 10.86 -14.87
N ASN A 230 3.26 9.85 -15.46
CA ASN A 230 2.59 8.95 -16.40
C ASN A 230 1.48 8.11 -15.73
N ASP A 231 1.73 7.62 -14.51
CA ASP A 231 0.71 6.92 -13.72
C ASP A 231 -0.50 7.82 -13.44
N MET A 232 -0.28 9.07 -13.02
CA MET A 232 -1.37 10.01 -12.74
C MET A 232 -2.16 10.39 -14.00
N ARG A 233 -1.48 10.53 -15.15
CA ARG A 233 -2.13 10.82 -16.45
C ARG A 233 -3.07 9.72 -16.92
N THR A 234 -2.78 8.46 -16.56
CA THR A 234 -3.56 7.30 -17.01
C THR A 234 -4.73 6.97 -16.08
N GLN A 235 -4.63 7.31 -14.79
CA GLN A 235 -5.61 6.88 -13.79
C GLN A 235 -6.83 7.81 -13.65
N ARG A 236 -6.68 9.13 -13.83
CA ARG A 236 -7.76 10.09 -13.54
C ARG A 236 -7.79 11.27 -14.49
N ASN A 237 -8.99 11.85 -14.62
CA ASN A 237 -9.18 13.11 -15.31
C ASN A 237 -8.42 14.22 -14.57
N PRO A 238 -7.51 14.94 -15.24
CA PRO A 238 -6.84 16.10 -14.66
C PRO A 238 -7.85 17.19 -14.34
N ILE A 239 -7.58 17.97 -13.30
CA ILE A 239 -8.37 19.16 -12.96
C ILE A 239 -7.75 20.34 -13.68
N GLU A 240 -8.55 21.08 -14.45
CA GLU A 240 -8.08 22.24 -15.21
C GLU A 240 -7.81 23.43 -14.26
N LEU A 241 -6.71 24.13 -14.51
CA LEU A 241 -6.30 25.32 -13.76
C LEU A 241 -5.80 26.38 -14.74
N GLU A 242 -6.43 27.54 -14.78
CA GLU A 242 -5.98 28.66 -15.61
C GLU A 242 -5.13 29.62 -14.78
N LEU A 243 -3.82 29.67 -15.04
CA LEU A 243 -2.88 30.57 -14.37
C LEU A 243 -2.16 31.41 -15.43
N GLU A 244 -2.11 32.72 -15.23
CA GLU A 244 -1.38 33.65 -16.11
C GLU A 244 -1.76 33.51 -17.60
N GLN A 245 -3.04 33.23 -17.88
CA GLN A 245 -3.58 33.00 -19.24
C GLN A 245 -3.06 31.73 -19.93
N SER A 246 -2.38 30.85 -19.19
CA SER A 246 -1.96 29.53 -19.64
C SER A 246 -2.86 28.44 -19.02
N LYS A 247 -3.20 27.44 -19.82
CA LYS A 247 -3.89 26.25 -19.33
C LYS A 247 -2.87 25.37 -18.60
N ASN A 248 -3.14 25.06 -17.35
CA ASN A 248 -2.36 24.15 -16.53
C ASN A 248 -3.28 23.04 -16.01
N TYR A 249 -2.67 21.94 -15.59
CA TYR A 249 -3.41 20.77 -15.15
C TYR A 249 -2.90 20.28 -13.80
N ILE A 250 -3.84 20.04 -12.90
CA ILE A 250 -3.59 19.39 -11.61
C ILE A 250 -3.87 17.90 -11.78
N LEU A 251 -2.83 17.11 -11.56
CA LEU A 251 -2.84 15.65 -11.51
C LEU A 251 -2.73 15.19 -10.06
N TYR A 252 -3.44 14.11 -9.72
CA TYR A 252 -3.45 13.61 -8.36
C TYR A 252 -3.60 12.08 -8.32
N LYS A 253 -3.13 11.48 -7.23
CA LYS A 253 -3.22 10.04 -6.97
C LYS A 253 -3.79 9.80 -5.58
N ASP A 254 -4.38 8.62 -5.36
CA ASP A 254 -4.80 8.20 -4.01
C ASP A 254 -3.58 8.14 -3.07
N SER A 255 -3.79 8.40 -1.78
CA SER A 255 -2.67 8.36 -0.82
C SER A 255 -2.07 6.95 -0.70
N LEU A 256 -0.80 6.89 -0.29
CA LEU A 256 -0.15 5.61 0.00
C LEU A 256 -0.92 4.83 1.09
N ILE A 257 -1.42 5.56 2.09
CA ILE A 257 -2.18 4.99 3.21
C ILE A 257 -3.50 4.40 2.70
N LEU A 258 -4.25 5.13 1.87
CA LEU A 258 -5.50 4.64 1.30
C LEU A 258 -5.26 3.39 0.44
N THR A 259 -4.20 3.41 -0.37
CA THR A 259 -3.81 2.26 -1.20
C THR A 259 -3.55 1.03 -0.32
N GLN A 260 -2.78 1.17 0.77
CA GLN A 260 -2.52 0.08 1.72
C GLN A 260 -3.80 -0.41 2.41
N LEU A 261 -4.68 0.52 2.81
CA LEU A 261 -5.96 0.20 3.46
C LEU A 261 -6.90 -0.60 2.53
N GLN A 262 -6.86 -0.37 1.21
CA GLN A 262 -7.64 -1.14 0.24
C GLN A 262 -7.24 -2.63 0.18
N PHE A 263 -5.99 -2.99 0.48
CA PHE A 263 -5.54 -4.38 0.54
C PHE A 263 -5.84 -5.08 1.88
N PHE A 264 -6.14 -4.32 2.93
CA PHE A 264 -6.35 -4.84 4.28
C PHE A 264 -7.43 -5.95 4.35
N PRO A 265 -8.62 -5.82 3.71
CA PRO A 265 -9.63 -6.89 3.74
C PRO A 265 -9.13 -8.22 3.16
N VAL A 266 -8.31 -8.18 2.11
CA VAL A 266 -7.75 -9.38 1.47
C VAL A 266 -6.72 -10.06 2.37
N ILE A 267 -5.85 -9.26 3.01
CA ILE A 267 -4.86 -9.76 3.97
C ILE A 267 -5.60 -10.43 5.15
N GLN A 268 -6.64 -9.79 5.68
CA GLN A 268 -7.45 -10.33 6.77
C GLN A 268 -8.07 -11.70 6.40
N LEU A 269 -8.69 -11.82 5.22
CA LEU A 269 -9.25 -13.09 4.75
C LEU A 269 -8.17 -14.17 4.58
N THR A 270 -6.98 -13.78 4.13
CA THR A 270 -5.84 -14.70 3.98
C THR A 270 -5.40 -15.26 5.35
N ILE A 271 -5.30 -14.40 6.37
CA ILE A 271 -4.96 -14.82 7.73
C ILE A 271 -6.05 -15.75 8.30
N ILE A 272 -7.32 -15.43 8.09
CA ILE A 272 -8.44 -16.27 8.53
C ILE A 272 -8.40 -17.64 7.83
N ALA A 273 -8.18 -17.67 6.52
CA ALA A 273 -8.07 -18.91 5.75
C ALA A 273 -6.90 -19.77 6.24
N LEU A 274 -5.74 -19.17 6.51
CA LEU A 274 -4.58 -19.85 7.08
C LEU A 274 -4.91 -20.46 8.46
N PHE A 275 -5.60 -19.71 9.32
CA PHE A 275 -5.98 -20.20 10.64
C PHE A 275 -6.97 -21.37 10.57
N ILE A 276 -7.94 -21.31 9.65
CA ILE A 276 -8.88 -22.42 9.38
C ILE A 276 -8.12 -23.65 8.89
N LEU A 277 -7.16 -23.49 7.98
CA LEU A 277 -6.34 -24.58 7.45
C LEU A 277 -5.54 -25.26 8.57
N ILE A 278 -4.84 -24.49 9.39
CA ILE A 278 -4.05 -25.02 10.52
C ILE A 278 -4.96 -25.74 11.51
N SER A 279 -6.11 -25.14 11.86
CA SER A 279 -7.09 -25.75 12.76
C SER A 279 -7.62 -27.08 12.20
N TYR A 280 -7.90 -27.14 10.90
CA TYR A 280 -8.32 -28.36 10.22
C TYR A 280 -7.24 -29.45 10.26
N LEU A 281 -5.97 -29.10 9.99
CA LEU A 281 -4.86 -30.05 10.04
C LEU A 281 -4.68 -30.63 11.44
N ILE A 282 -4.67 -29.80 12.48
CA ILE A 282 -4.55 -30.24 13.89
C ILE A 282 -5.73 -31.13 14.27
N PHE A 283 -6.95 -30.74 13.91
CA PHE A 283 -8.14 -31.53 14.22
C PHE A 283 -8.13 -32.88 13.48
N SER A 284 -7.74 -32.89 12.20
CA SER A 284 -7.65 -34.10 11.39
C SER A 284 -6.62 -35.09 11.93
N THR A 285 -5.41 -34.61 12.27
CA THR A 285 -4.35 -35.48 12.82
C THR A 285 -4.71 -35.99 14.21
N SER A 286 -5.27 -35.13 15.07
CA SER A 286 -5.78 -35.53 16.39
C SER A 286 -6.85 -36.60 16.27
N ARG A 287 -7.83 -36.42 15.37
CA ARG A 287 -8.93 -37.37 15.19
C ARG A 287 -8.47 -38.73 14.65
N ARG A 288 -7.42 -38.76 13.82
CA ARG A 288 -6.79 -39.99 13.37
C ARG A 288 -6.02 -40.68 14.51
N SER A 289 -5.31 -39.91 15.33
CA SER A 289 -4.58 -40.41 16.50
C SER A 289 -5.53 -41.03 17.53
N GLU A 290 -6.65 -40.35 17.86
CA GLU A 290 -7.69 -40.89 18.73
C GLU A 290 -8.21 -42.24 18.24
N GLN A 291 -8.49 -42.37 16.94
CA GLN A 291 -8.94 -43.63 16.36
C GLN A 291 -7.88 -44.72 16.48
N ASN A 292 -6.62 -44.43 16.11
CA ASN A 292 -5.53 -45.39 16.24
C ASN A 292 -5.35 -45.88 17.68
N GLN A 293 -5.47 -44.99 18.67
CA GLN A 293 -5.39 -45.36 20.10
C GLN A 293 -6.56 -46.25 20.53
N VAL A 294 -7.79 -45.96 20.09
CA VAL A 294 -8.95 -46.80 20.37
C VAL A 294 -8.77 -48.20 19.75
N TRP A 295 -8.27 -48.28 18.52
CA TRP A 295 -8.03 -49.56 17.84
C TRP A 295 -6.94 -50.38 18.53
N ALA A 296 -5.85 -49.75 18.96
CA ALA A 296 -4.82 -50.39 19.77
C ALA A 296 -5.38 -50.91 21.12
N GLY A 297 -6.18 -50.10 21.80
CA GLY A 297 -6.83 -50.50 23.05
C GLY A 297 -7.78 -51.70 22.88
N MET A 298 -8.62 -51.68 21.83
CA MET A 298 -9.53 -52.79 21.51
C MET A 298 -8.76 -54.07 21.15
N ALA A 299 -7.67 -53.97 20.40
CA ALA A 299 -6.82 -55.11 20.06
C ALA A 299 -6.22 -55.75 21.32
N LYS A 300 -5.71 -54.94 22.25
CA LYS A 300 -5.13 -55.41 23.51
C LYS A 300 -6.16 -56.06 24.44
N GLU A 301 -7.34 -55.45 24.55
CA GLU A 301 -8.46 -56.02 25.33
C GLU A 301 -8.94 -57.36 24.72
N THR A 302 -9.06 -57.42 23.40
CA THR A 302 -9.44 -58.66 22.70
C THR A 302 -8.40 -59.76 22.88
N ALA A 303 -7.10 -59.43 22.81
CA ALA A 303 -6.03 -60.38 23.09
C ALA A 303 -6.12 -60.96 24.51
N HIS A 304 -6.41 -60.11 25.49
CA HIS A 304 -6.61 -60.54 26.87
C HIS A 304 -7.84 -61.46 27.00
N GLN A 305 -8.96 -61.10 26.37
CA GLN A 305 -10.18 -61.91 26.36
C GLN A 305 -10.01 -63.26 25.66
N LEU A 306 -9.12 -63.37 24.66
CA LEU A 306 -8.78 -64.62 23.99
C LEU A 306 -7.86 -65.53 24.82
N GLY A 307 -7.11 -64.99 25.78
CA GLY A 307 -6.21 -65.79 26.63
C GLY A 307 -6.94 -66.78 27.55
N THR A 308 -8.04 -66.37 28.18
CA THR A 308 -8.83 -67.21 29.09
C THR A 308 -9.43 -68.48 28.43
N PRO A 309 -10.11 -68.40 27.27
CA PRO A 309 -10.60 -69.59 26.58
C PRO A 309 -9.45 -70.45 26.05
N LEU A 310 -8.33 -69.86 25.62
CA LEU A 310 -7.15 -70.60 25.17
C LEU A 310 -6.60 -71.51 26.27
N SER A 311 -6.44 -70.99 27.50
CA SER A 311 -6.02 -71.79 28.66
C SER A 311 -6.98 -72.94 28.98
N SER A 312 -8.27 -72.74 28.74
CA SER A 312 -9.27 -73.79 28.92
C SER A 312 -9.09 -74.92 27.88
N ILE A 313 -8.83 -74.57 26.62
CA ILE A 313 -8.59 -75.53 25.54
C ILE A 313 -7.27 -76.29 25.74
N MET A 314 -6.22 -75.64 26.24
CA MET A 314 -4.98 -76.31 26.66
C MET A 314 -5.23 -77.38 27.73
N ALA A 315 -6.07 -77.08 28.73
CA ALA A 315 -6.43 -78.07 29.76
C ALA A 315 -7.21 -79.26 29.17
N TRP A 316 -8.07 -79.01 28.17
CA TRP A 316 -8.77 -80.08 27.44
C TRP A 316 -7.83 -80.92 26.58
N SER A 317 -6.80 -80.33 25.96
CA SER A 317 -5.79 -81.08 25.18
C SER A 317 -5.01 -82.05 26.07
N GLU A 318 -4.60 -81.60 27.26
CA GLU A 318 -3.89 -82.43 28.22
C GLU A 318 -4.76 -83.61 28.70
N LEU A 319 -6.05 -83.37 28.94
CA LEU A 319 -7.01 -84.43 29.29
C LEU A 319 -7.14 -85.48 28.18
N LEU A 320 -7.20 -85.07 26.91
CA LEU A 320 -7.26 -85.98 25.76
C LEU A 320 -6.00 -86.83 25.66
N ARG A 321 -4.85 -86.23 25.93
CA ARG A 321 -3.56 -86.94 25.96
C ARG A 321 -3.54 -88.02 27.04
N ILE A 322 -4.07 -87.72 28.24
CA ILE A 322 -4.21 -88.70 29.34
C ILE A 322 -5.19 -89.84 28.97
N LYS A 323 -6.21 -89.54 28.15
CA LYS A 323 -7.22 -90.53 27.70
C LYS A 323 -6.77 -91.43 26.55
N GLY A 324 -5.58 -91.22 25.99
CA GLY A 324 -5.03 -92.05 24.91
C GLY A 324 -5.31 -91.54 23.49
N GLU A 325 -5.96 -90.37 23.34
CA GLU A 325 -6.25 -89.74 22.04
C GLU A 325 -5.08 -88.83 21.61
N THR A 326 -3.88 -89.41 21.49
CA THR A 326 -2.64 -88.65 21.33
C THR A 326 -2.55 -87.91 19.99
N GLU A 327 -3.09 -88.47 18.91
CA GLU A 327 -3.05 -87.85 17.58
C GLU A 327 -3.92 -86.57 17.53
N VAL A 328 -5.14 -86.65 18.07
CA VAL A 328 -6.06 -85.50 18.16
C VAL A 328 -5.51 -84.42 19.08
N ALA A 329 -4.93 -84.79 20.23
CA ALA A 329 -4.29 -83.84 21.13
C ALA A 329 -3.12 -83.11 20.46
N THR A 330 -2.30 -83.84 19.68
CA THR A 330 -1.14 -83.26 19.00
C THR A 330 -1.55 -82.26 17.90
N GLU A 331 -2.61 -82.54 17.13
CA GLU A 331 -3.14 -81.58 16.15
C GLU A 331 -3.78 -80.37 16.83
N LEU A 332 -4.50 -80.57 17.94
CA LEU A 332 -5.12 -79.49 18.70
C LEU A 332 -4.07 -78.56 19.35
N ASP A 333 -2.96 -79.11 19.84
CA ASP A 333 -1.84 -78.32 20.37
C ASP A 333 -1.21 -77.40 19.31
N LYS A 334 -1.15 -77.83 18.05
CA LYS A 334 -0.68 -76.97 16.94
C LYS A 334 -1.61 -75.77 16.72
N ASP A 335 -2.92 -75.97 16.79
CA ASP A 335 -3.91 -74.90 16.64
C ASP A 335 -3.94 -73.95 17.85
N ILE A 336 -3.79 -74.47 19.07
CA ILE A 336 -3.62 -73.68 20.29
C ILE A 336 -2.38 -72.77 20.16
N LEU A 337 -1.22 -73.33 19.80
CA LEU A 337 0.03 -72.56 19.67
C LEU A 337 -0.12 -71.42 18.66
N ARG A 338 -0.85 -71.66 17.57
CA ARG A 338 -1.17 -70.64 16.58
C ARG A 338 -2.06 -69.54 17.15
N LEU A 339 -3.12 -69.90 17.87
CA LEU A 339 -4.02 -68.93 18.51
C LEU A 339 -3.31 -68.12 19.59
N GLU A 340 -2.39 -68.73 20.33
CA GLU A 340 -1.53 -68.05 21.29
C GLU A 340 -0.66 -67.01 20.61
N THR A 341 0.01 -67.39 19.52
CA THR A 341 0.86 -66.49 18.74
C THR A 341 0.05 -65.30 18.21
N ILE A 342 -1.18 -65.54 17.73
CA ILE A 342 -2.10 -64.48 17.30
C ILE A 342 -2.45 -63.57 18.48
N ALA A 343 -2.91 -64.12 19.61
CA ALA A 343 -3.27 -63.33 20.79
C ALA A 343 -2.08 -62.49 21.31
N GLN A 344 -0.87 -63.06 21.35
CA GLN A 344 0.35 -62.35 21.72
C GLN A 344 0.67 -61.20 20.76
N ARG A 345 0.52 -61.39 19.44
CA ARG A 345 0.67 -60.31 18.45
C ARG A 345 -0.35 -59.20 18.67
N PHE A 346 -1.62 -59.54 18.89
CA PHE A 346 -2.69 -58.57 19.17
C PHE A 346 -2.45 -57.78 20.49
N SER A 347 -1.93 -58.43 21.53
CA SER A 347 -1.60 -57.79 22.81
C SER A 347 -0.50 -56.72 22.68
N LYS A 348 0.39 -56.90 21.70
CA LYS A 348 1.51 -55.99 21.41
C LYS A 348 1.13 -54.83 20.48
N ILE A 349 -0.08 -54.81 19.91
CA ILE A 349 -0.53 -53.72 19.01
C ILE A 349 -0.66 -52.41 19.82
N GLY A 350 0.11 -51.40 19.41
CA GLY A 350 0.10 -50.06 20.03
C GLY A 350 0.88 -49.94 21.36
N SER A 351 1.62 -50.97 21.77
CA SER A 351 2.63 -50.88 22.84
C SER A 351 4.03 -50.75 22.26
N GLU A 352 4.95 -50.10 22.98
CA GLU A 352 6.36 -50.12 22.60
C GLU A 352 6.89 -51.57 22.62
N PRO A 353 7.50 -52.07 21.53
CA PRO A 353 7.93 -53.45 21.44
C PRO A 353 9.15 -53.68 22.35
N THR A 354 9.11 -54.74 23.16
CA THR A 354 10.29 -55.21 23.90
C THR A 354 11.27 -55.85 22.93
N LEU A 355 12.48 -55.30 22.82
CA LEU A 355 13.53 -55.80 21.95
C LEU A 355 14.42 -56.79 22.73
N GLN A 356 14.77 -57.90 22.10
CA GLN A 356 15.69 -58.90 22.63
C GLN A 356 16.83 -59.12 21.61
N GLU A 357 18.01 -59.46 22.10
CA GLU A 357 19.17 -59.75 21.25
C GLU A 357 18.95 -61.07 20.52
N GLU A 358 18.59 -61.00 19.24
CA GLU A 358 18.17 -62.15 18.43
C GLU A 358 19.03 -62.24 17.16
N ASN A 359 19.26 -63.47 16.68
CA ASN A 359 19.89 -63.67 15.38
C ASN A 359 18.86 -63.44 14.27
N ILE A 360 18.99 -62.32 13.55
CA ILE A 360 18.05 -61.95 12.48
C ILE A 360 18.04 -62.96 11.34
N ILE A 361 19.21 -63.55 11.03
CA ILE A 361 19.32 -64.51 9.92
C ILE A 361 18.52 -65.77 10.26
N ALA A 362 18.75 -66.34 11.44
CA ALA A 362 17.96 -67.49 11.93
C ALA A 362 16.45 -67.17 11.94
N THR A 363 16.07 -65.97 12.41
CA THR A 363 14.66 -65.54 12.44
C THR A 363 14.04 -65.46 11.05
N ILE A 364 14.78 -64.98 10.03
CA ILE A 364 14.29 -64.94 8.63
C ILE A 364 14.09 -66.35 8.07
N TYR A 365 15.04 -67.25 8.31
CA TYR A 365 14.94 -68.64 7.87
C TYR A 365 13.74 -69.34 8.51
N GLU A 366 13.57 -69.22 9.83
CA GLU A 366 12.42 -69.77 10.55
C GLU A 366 11.09 -69.20 10.04
N ALA A 367 11.01 -67.89 9.79
CA ALA A 367 9.80 -67.26 9.25
C ALA A 367 9.45 -67.78 7.84
N ILE A 368 10.45 -67.98 6.97
CA ILE A 368 10.23 -68.45 5.59
C ILE A 368 9.94 -69.96 5.56
N ASP A 369 10.60 -70.75 6.40
CA ASP A 369 10.33 -72.18 6.50
C ASP A 369 8.90 -72.43 6.98
N TYR A 370 8.44 -71.66 7.96
CA TYR A 370 7.04 -71.66 8.39
C TYR A 370 6.05 -71.32 7.26
N LEU A 371 6.38 -70.33 6.41
CA LEU A 371 5.57 -69.98 5.25
C LEU A 371 5.57 -71.09 4.18
N ARG A 372 6.72 -71.74 3.96
CA ARG A 372 6.89 -72.79 2.95
C ARG A 372 5.96 -73.97 3.18
N GLU A 373 5.69 -74.34 4.44
CA GLU A 373 4.75 -75.41 4.79
C GLU A 373 3.29 -75.09 4.42
N ARG A 374 2.94 -73.82 4.23
CA ARG A 374 1.55 -73.35 4.08
C ARG A 374 1.25 -72.73 2.72
N THR A 375 2.28 -72.50 1.91
CA THR A 375 2.16 -71.91 0.58
C THR A 375 2.07 -73.04 -0.48
N PRO A 376 1.27 -72.88 -1.55
CA PRO A 376 1.17 -73.90 -2.60
C PRO A 376 2.54 -74.27 -3.16
N SER A 377 2.72 -75.55 -3.53
CA SER A 377 3.97 -76.10 -4.09
C SER A 377 4.48 -75.42 -5.37
N ARG A 378 3.71 -74.48 -5.93
CA ARG A 378 4.08 -73.64 -7.08
C ARG A 378 4.87 -72.39 -6.69
N VAL A 379 4.98 -72.05 -5.41
CA VAL A 379 5.73 -70.88 -4.93
C VAL A 379 7.09 -71.32 -4.41
N THR A 380 8.14 -70.66 -4.88
CA THR A 380 9.53 -70.91 -4.48
C THR A 380 10.09 -69.70 -3.74
N TYR A 381 10.60 -69.92 -2.53
CA TYR A 381 11.29 -68.88 -1.75
C TYR A 381 12.79 -68.94 -2.04
N HIS A 382 13.38 -67.79 -2.41
CA HIS A 382 14.83 -67.65 -2.60
C HIS A 382 15.39 -66.71 -1.53
N ILE A 383 16.22 -67.26 -0.64
CA ILE A 383 16.91 -66.50 0.42
C ILE A 383 18.35 -66.29 -0.02
N ASN A 384 18.72 -65.04 -0.31
CA ASN A 384 20.07 -64.66 -0.76
C ASN A 384 20.94 -64.18 0.42
N ILE A 385 20.93 -64.94 1.52
CA ILE A 385 21.68 -64.65 2.75
C ILE A 385 22.40 -65.95 3.15
N PRO A 386 23.68 -65.93 3.56
CA PRO A 386 24.37 -67.14 4.02
C PRO A 386 23.77 -67.63 5.36
N GLU A 387 23.34 -68.89 5.42
CA GLU A 387 22.72 -69.49 6.62
C GLU A 387 23.68 -69.55 7.83
N ASN A 388 24.98 -69.69 7.57
CA ASN A 388 26.03 -69.78 8.60
C ASN A 388 26.44 -68.42 9.20
N GLN A 389 25.80 -67.32 8.79
CA GLN A 389 26.12 -65.99 9.30
C GLN A 389 25.25 -65.69 10.53
N HIS A 390 25.88 -65.16 11.58
CA HIS A 390 25.20 -64.73 12.79
C HIS A 390 25.23 -63.22 12.88
N ILE A 391 24.06 -62.58 12.78
CA ILE A 391 23.90 -61.14 12.95
C ILE A 391 22.93 -60.94 14.11
N ILE A 392 23.45 -60.52 15.25
CA ILE A 392 22.66 -60.23 16.44
C ILE A 392 22.17 -58.79 16.35
N VAL A 393 20.85 -58.61 16.48
CA VAL A 393 20.22 -57.29 16.49
C VAL A 393 19.12 -57.26 17.57
N PRO A 394 18.85 -56.08 18.15
CA PRO A 394 17.72 -55.91 19.05
C PRO A 394 16.41 -56.02 18.25
N LEU A 395 15.68 -57.11 18.44
CA LEU A 395 14.50 -57.48 17.65
C LEU A 395 13.35 -57.95 18.55
N ASN A 396 12.11 -57.68 18.15
CA ASN A 396 10.95 -58.40 18.69
C ASN A 396 10.59 -59.52 17.70
N LYS A 397 11.16 -60.72 17.90
CA LYS A 397 11.03 -61.86 16.99
C LYS A 397 9.58 -62.13 16.52
N PRO A 398 8.56 -62.22 17.40
CA PRO A 398 7.17 -62.48 16.98
C PRO A 398 6.55 -61.40 16.08
N LEU A 399 6.92 -60.13 16.28
CA LEU A 399 6.44 -59.02 15.44
C LEU A 399 7.18 -58.99 14.10
N PHE A 400 8.48 -59.30 14.10
CA PHE A 400 9.28 -59.33 12.89
C PHE A 400 8.88 -60.48 11.96
N GLU A 401 8.68 -61.69 12.50
CA GLU A 401 8.11 -62.82 11.75
C GLU A 401 6.76 -62.45 11.13
N TRP A 402 5.94 -61.69 11.86
CA TRP A 402 4.66 -61.22 11.34
C TRP A 402 4.81 -60.22 10.19
N VAL A 403 5.83 -59.36 10.22
CA VAL A 403 6.16 -58.47 9.08
C VAL A 403 6.54 -59.31 7.86
N ILE A 404 7.42 -60.30 8.01
CA ILE A 404 7.80 -61.21 6.92
C ILE A 404 6.57 -61.95 6.38
N GLU A 405 5.72 -62.45 7.26
CA GLU A 405 4.47 -63.11 6.90
C GLU A 405 3.53 -62.21 6.07
N ASN A 406 3.36 -60.94 6.44
CA ASN A 406 2.50 -60.01 5.68
C ASN A 406 3.14 -59.54 4.36
N LEU A 407 4.46 -59.46 4.28
CA LEU A 407 5.16 -59.09 3.04
C LEU A 407 5.18 -60.22 2.02
N CYS A 408 5.18 -61.47 2.48
CA CYS A 408 5.26 -62.65 1.63
C CYS A 408 3.89 -63.28 1.26
N LYS A 409 2.81 -62.93 1.98
CA LYS A 409 1.43 -63.24 1.60
C LYS A 409 0.93 -62.29 0.52
#